data_AF-A0A8S8Z7Z9-F1
#
_entry.id   AF-A0A8S8Z7Z9-F1
#
_cell.length_a   1.000
_cell.length_b   1.000
_cell.length_c   1.000
_cell.angle_alpha   90.00
_cell.angle_beta   90.00
_cell.angle_gamma   90.00
#
_symmetry.space_group_name_H-M   'P 1'
#
loop_
_entity.id
_entity.type
_entity.pdbx_description
1 polymer ?
#
loop_
_entity_poly.entity_id
_entity_poly.type
_entity_poly.pdbx_seq_one_letter_code
_entity_poly.pdbx_strand_id
1 'polypeptide(L)' 'MTSISKAPGKIILFGEHFVVHGNRAILGAINKYATVTSEKTNTNNILISSSLGQASIEKDEDVSNVEKKFRPFFILQKK' A
#
# COMPACT_ATOMS: atom_id res chain seq x y z
N MET A 1 3.60 -18.32 9.21
CA MET A 1 3.78 -18.27 7.74
C MET A 1 4.00 -16.83 7.36
N THR A 2 5.13 -16.55 6.70
CA THR A 2 5.51 -15.22 6.24
C THR A 2 5.23 -15.14 4.74
N SER A 3 4.62 -14.05 4.30
CA SER A 3 4.38 -13.76 2.88
C SER A 3 5.11 -12.48 2.49
N ILE A 4 5.76 -12.51 1.33
CA ILE A 4 6.56 -11.40 0.80
C ILE A 4 6.04 -11.08 -0.60
N SER A 5 5.69 -9.82 -0.84
CA SER A 5 5.23 -9.33 -2.14
C SER A 5 6.03 -8.12 -2.58
N LYS A 6 6.22 -7.98 -3.90
CA LYS A 6 7.02 -6.91 -4.51
C LYS A 6 6.30 -6.36 -5.74
N ALA A 7 6.05 -5.06 -5.77
CA ALA A 7 5.40 -4.37 -6.90
C ALA A 7 6.37 -3.34 -7.54
N PRO A 8 6.51 -3.31 -8.87
CA PRO A 8 7.32 -2.30 -9.54
C PRO A 8 6.60 -0.95 -9.57
N GLY A 9 7.38 0.13 -9.49
CA GLY A 9 6.93 1.48 -9.82
C GLY A 9 6.70 1.63 -11.33
N LYS A 10 6.07 2.72 -11.73
CA LYS A 10 5.85 3.08 -13.13
C LYS A 10 6.41 4.46 -13.44
N ILE A 11 6.77 4.68 -14.70
CA ILE A 11 7.06 5.99 -15.29
C ILE A 11 6.19 6.19 -16.53
N ILE A 12 5.81 7.44 -16.82
CA ILE A 12 5.14 7.79 -18.07
C ILE A 12 6.22 8.01 -19.13
N LEU A 13 6.13 7.30 -20.25
CA LEU A 13 7.06 7.47 -21.37
C LEU A 13 6.56 8.56 -22.33
N PHE A 14 5.26 8.60 -22.58
CA PHE A 14 4.61 9.57 -23.46
C PHE A 14 3.19 9.89 -23.01
N GLY A 15 2.73 11.12 -23.30
CA GLY A 15 1.33 11.51 -23.14
C GLY A 15 0.94 12.00 -21.74
N GLU A 16 1.87 12.59 -20.99
CA GLU A 16 1.62 13.08 -19.62
C GLU A 16 0.52 14.13 -19.57
N HIS A 17 0.47 15.02 -20.57
CA HIS A 17 -0.60 16.00 -20.71
C HIS A 17 -1.80 15.48 -21.50
N PHE A 18 -1.68 14.33 -22.19
CA PHE A 18 -2.77 13.76 -22.99
C PHE A 18 -3.87 13.17 -22.09
N VAL A 19 -3.47 12.55 -20.97
CA VAL A 19 -4.41 11.98 -19.99
C VAL A 19 -5.30 13.03 -19.34
N VAL A 20 -4.85 14.28 -19.25
CA VAL A 20 -5.66 15.41 -18.74
C VAL A 20 -6.86 15.68 -19.64
N HIS A 21 -6.76 15.35 -20.93
CA HIS A 21 -7.82 15.54 -21.92
C HIS A 21 -8.53 14.22 -22.29
N GLY A 22 -8.42 13.18 -21.45
CA GLY A 22 -9.07 11.89 -21.65
C GLY A 22 -8.41 10.98 -22.69
N ASN A 23 -7.24 11.36 -23.20
CA ASN A 23 -6.48 10.54 -24.14
C ASN A 23 -5.50 9.59 -23.43
N ARG A 24 -5.04 8.55 -24.14
CA ARG A 24 -4.17 7.52 -23.57
C ARG A 24 -2.71 7.98 -23.46
N ALA A 25 -2.02 7.49 -22.45
CA ALA A 25 -0.57 7.60 -22.27
C ALA A 25 0.09 6.23 -22.34
N ILE A 26 1.39 6.19 -22.65
CA ILE A 26 2.20 4.97 -22.60
C ILE A 26 3.07 5.02 -21.35
N LEU A 27 3.04 3.94 -20.56
CA LEU A 27 3.76 3.84 -19.29
C LEU A 27 4.62 2.57 -19.28
N GLY A 28 5.76 2.65 -18.61
CA GLY A 28 6.67 1.53 -18.39
C GLY A 28 6.85 1.23 -16.91
N ALA A 29 6.96 -0.05 -16.56
CA ALA A 29 7.44 -0.46 -15.24
C ALA A 29 8.94 -0.15 -15.13
N ILE A 30 9.38 0.28 -13.95
CA ILE A 30 10.80 0.58 -13.67
C ILE A 30 11.35 -0.34 -12.60
N ASN A 31 12.67 -0.44 -12.54
CA ASN A 31 13.42 -1.25 -11.56
C ASN A 31 13.45 -0.63 -10.14
N LYS A 32 12.42 0.12 -9.76
CA LYS A 32 12.21 0.66 -8.42
C LYS A 32 10.95 0.03 -7.84
N TYR A 33 11.02 -0.54 -6.65
CA TYR A 33 9.98 -1.43 -6.16
C TYR A 33 9.48 -1.03 -4.77
N ALA A 34 8.20 -1.30 -4.52
CA ALA A 34 7.63 -1.36 -3.18
C ALA A 34 7.60 -2.84 -2.74
N THR A 35 8.19 -3.14 -1.59
CA THR A 35 8.20 -4.48 -1.00
C THR A 35 7.39 -4.47 0.28
N VAL A 36 6.54 -5.46 0.46
CA VAL A 36 5.75 -5.67 1.67
C VAL A 36 6.02 -7.08 2.19
N THR A 37 6.27 -7.17 3.49
CA THR A 37 6.36 -8.43 4.22
C THR A 37 5.21 -8.46 5.22
N SER A 38 4.51 -9.59 5.27
CA SER A 38 3.42 -9.82 6.21
C SER A 38 3.61 -11.17 6.89
N GLU A 39 3.27 -11.23 8.17
CA GLU A 39 3.25 -12.46 8.94
C GLU A 39 2.04 -12.49 9.86
N LYS A 40 1.60 -13.70 10.22
CA LYS A 40 0.59 -13.85 11.27
C LYS A 40 1.26 -13.59 12.62
N THR A 41 0.70 -12.63 13.37
CA THR A 41 1.03 -12.42 14.77
C THR A 41 0.15 -13.28 15.68
N ASN A 42 0.59 -13.51 16.91
CA ASN A 42 -0.18 -14.17 17.96
C ASN A 42 -1.06 -13.19 18.76
N THR A 43 -0.99 -11.90 18.45
CA THR A 43 -1.82 -10.85 19.06
C THR A 43 -3.10 -10.63 18.26
N ASN A 44 -4.15 -10.10 18.90
CA ASN A 44 -5.39 -9.71 18.19
C ASN A 44 -5.26 -8.34 17.48
N ASN A 45 -4.03 -7.89 17.26
CA ASN A 45 -3.74 -6.56 16.74
C ASN A 45 -3.09 -6.66 15.36
N ILE A 46 -3.38 -5.67 14.53
CA ILE A 46 -2.69 -5.42 13.26
C ILE A 46 -1.51 -4.53 13.56
N LEU A 47 -0.31 -5.06 13.36
CA LEU A 47 0.95 -4.36 13.53
C LEU A 47 1.42 -3.86 12.16
N ILE A 48 1.61 -2.56 12.02
CA ILE A 48 2.09 -1.92 10.79
C ILE A 48 3.41 -1.23 11.11
N SER A 49 4.44 -1.52 10.31
CA SER A 49 5.73 -0.83 10.38
C SER A 49 6.14 -0.39 8.99
N SER A 50 6.43 0.89 8.84
CA SER A 50 6.85 1.50 7.58
C SER A 50 7.74 2.72 7.82
N SER A 51 8.30 3.29 6.76
CA SER A 51 8.99 4.58 6.85
C SER A 51 8.10 5.74 7.29
N LEU A 52 6.77 5.59 7.27
CA LEU A 52 5.80 6.57 7.77
C LEU A 52 5.55 6.46 9.29
N GLY A 53 6.11 5.43 9.93
CA GLY A 53 5.97 5.15 11.35
C GLY A 53 5.43 3.74 11.64
N GLN A 54 5.07 3.52 12.90
CA GLN A 54 4.55 2.27 13.43
C GLN A 54 3.14 2.45 13.99
N ALA A 55 2.31 1.42 13.90
CA ALA A 55 0.99 1.37 14.52
C ALA A 55 0.67 -0.04 15.03
N SER A 56 -0.09 -0.10 16.11
CA SER A 56 -0.73 -1.30 16.64
C SER A 56 -2.21 -0.99 16.80
N ILE A 57 -3.05 -1.65 16.01
CA ILE A 57 -4.49 -1.37 15.92
C ILE A 57 -5.24 -2.65 16.23
N GLU A 58 -6.31 -2.60 17.02
CA GLU A 58 -7.16 -3.78 17.22
C GLU A 58 -7.82 -4.20 15.89
N LYS A 59 -7.92 -5.50 15.65
CA LYS A 59 -8.42 -6.04 14.37
C LYS A 59 -9.84 -5.56 14.03
N ASP A 60 -10.67 -5.37 15.05
CA ASP A 60 -12.09 -5.01 14.91
C ASP A 60 -12.34 -3.50 15.06
N GLU A 61 -11.29 -2.69 15.13
CA GLU A 61 -11.38 -1.23 15.25
C GLU A 61 -12.11 -0.58 14.05
N ASP A 62 -12.74 0.57 14.30
CA ASP A 62 -13.33 1.37 13.23
C ASP A 62 -12.25 2.11 12.43
N VAL A 63 -12.39 2.11 11.10
CA VAL A 63 -11.40 2.75 10.20
C VAL A 63 -11.26 4.25 10.47
N SER A 64 -12.29 4.90 11.01
CA SER A 64 -12.29 6.32 11.36
C SER A 64 -11.29 6.64 12.48
N ASN A 65 -11.11 5.70 13.42
CA ASN A 65 -10.20 5.82 14.56
C ASN A 65 -8.75 5.54 14.17
N VAL A 66 -8.51 4.91 13.02
CA VAL A 66 -7.17 4.69 12.47
C VAL A 66 -6.61 5.98 11.88
N GLU A 67 -5.36 6.31 12.23
CA GLU A 67 -4.63 7.43 11.63
C GLU A 67 -4.65 7.35 10.10
N LYS A 68 -4.94 8.49 9.44
CA LYS A 68 -5.14 8.57 7.98
C LYS A 68 -4.01 7.92 7.17
N LYS A 69 -2.77 8.01 7.64
CA LYS A 69 -1.59 7.45 6.98
C LYS A 69 -1.54 5.91 6.97
N PHE A 70 -2.22 5.25 7.92
CA PHE A 70 -2.24 3.79 8.05
C PHE A 70 -3.51 3.12 7.52
N ARG A 71 -4.56 3.89 7.24
CA ARG A 71 -5.83 3.38 6.69
C ARG A 71 -5.66 2.48 5.45
N PRO A 72 -4.80 2.82 4.46
CA PRO A 72 -4.61 1.94 3.30
C PRO A 72 -4.15 0.53 3.68
N PHE A 73 -3.27 0.41 4.68
CA PHE A 73 -2.79 -0.89 5.15
C PHE A 73 -3.84 -1.63 5.97
N PHE A 74 -4.61 -0.92 6.80
CA PHE A 74 -5.67 -1.49 7.63
C PHE A 74 -6.83 -2.05 6.78
N ILE A 75 -7.25 -1.34 5.73
CA ILE A 75 -8.35 -1.77 4.84
C ILE A 75 -8.01 -3.08 4.11
N LEU A 76 -6.74 -3.30 3.76
CA LEU A 76 -6.30 -4.53 3.08
C LEU A 76 -6.50 -5.80 3.92
N GLN A 77 -6.62 -5.67 5.25
CA GLN A 77 -6.83 -6.81 6.13
C GLN A 77 -8.29 -7.28 6.20
N LYS A 78 -9.28 -6.40 5.95
CA LYS A 78 -10.72 -6.75 6.05
C LYS A 78 -11.25 -7.57 4.85
N LYS A 79 -10.43 -7.85 3.85
CA LYS A 79 -10.75 -8.72 2.70
C LYS A 79 -10.23 -10.13 2.91
#